data_AF-A0A9W8IW00-F1
#
_entry.id   AF-A0A9W8IW00-F1
#
_cell.length_a   1.000
_cell.length_b   1.000
_cell.length_c   1.000
_cell.angle_alpha   90.00
_cell.angle_beta   90.00
_cell.angle_gamma   90.00
#
_symmetry.space_group_name_H-M   'P 1'
#
loop_
_entity.id
_entity.type
_entity.pdbx_description
1 polymer ?
#
loop_
_entity_poly.entity_id
_entity_poly.type
_entity_poly.pdbx_seq_one_letter_code
_entity_poly.pdbx_strand_id
1 'polypeptide(L)'
;MPWQLPLMLVQIVNLNQRTGLEFLCLAIRKDLKQYNAPYVFQTSDQFDNFFHHTTKYTLTDLALKLEGFFLGSINGLAQNYVERLIQLKSATTALIKEKLINAAGSQVPRMVYINFDQAITLKHAIILKGWPLPQFCCPFHITACSDIELLYNAWKSGAAHFVKLNDSEYKQWQSQYLQQHAATLATGAQANSINPNGQSINSSTLTVKGSANSNAAVTDLPVQAATNAPTVSDAPVLSPAPASFLNFGLDGTMVPNKT
;
A
#
# COMPACT_ATOMS: atom_id res chain seq x y z
N MET A 1 -18.26 28.34 17.26
CA MET A 1 -16.81 28.58 17.09
C MET A 1 -16.38 29.57 15.98
N PRO A 2 -17.18 30.07 15.01
CA PRO A 2 -16.60 30.89 13.93
C PRO A 2 -16.13 32.29 14.39
N TRP A 3 -16.75 32.86 15.43
CA TRP A 3 -16.54 34.25 15.84
C TRP A 3 -15.22 34.57 16.57
N GLN A 4 -14.42 33.56 16.95
CA GLN A 4 -13.18 33.76 17.73
C GLN A 4 -11.92 33.87 16.86
N LEU A 5 -11.95 33.37 15.60
CA LEU A 5 -10.81 33.46 14.68
C LEU A 5 -10.40 34.92 14.38
N PRO A 6 -11.32 35.86 14.05
CA PRO A 6 -10.94 37.24 13.74
C PRO A 6 -10.19 37.94 14.89
N LEU A 7 -10.61 37.70 16.14
CA LEU A 7 -9.96 38.27 17.32
C LEU A 7 -8.55 37.73 17.53
N MET A 8 -8.31 36.44 17.27
CA MET A 8 -6.97 35.83 17.32
C MET A 8 -6.04 36.48 16.28
N LEU A 9 -6.52 36.65 15.05
CA LEU A 9 -5.73 37.20 13.94
C LEU A 9 -5.28 38.64 14.21
N VAL A 10 -6.14 39.48 14.78
CA VAL A 10 -5.78 40.84 15.21
C VAL A 10 -4.62 40.81 16.22
N GLN A 11 -4.62 39.88 17.19
CA GLN A 11 -3.52 39.75 18.14
C GLN A 11 -2.22 39.27 17.47
N ILE A 12 -2.30 38.38 16.48
CA ILE A 12 -1.14 37.91 15.71
C ILE A 12 -0.53 39.05 14.88
N VAL A 13 -1.35 39.86 14.19
CA VAL A 13 -0.88 41.05 13.45
C VAL A 13 -0.22 42.06 14.39
N ASN A 14 -0.86 42.37 15.52
CA ASN A 14 -0.28 43.27 16.53
C ASN A 14 1.05 42.75 17.10
N LEU A 15 1.20 41.42 17.24
CA LEU A 15 2.43 40.80 17.72
C LEU A 15 3.55 40.85 16.67
N ASN A 16 3.25 40.57 15.40
CA ASN A 16 4.16 40.74 14.27
C ASN A 16 4.68 42.19 14.21
N GLN A 17 3.79 43.18 14.23
CA GLN A 17 4.17 44.61 14.21
C GLN A 17 5.09 45.03 15.37
N ARG A 18 4.93 44.41 16.56
CA ARG A 18 5.72 44.76 17.75
C ARG A 18 7.05 44.00 17.87
N THR A 19 7.23 42.89 17.17
CA THR A 19 8.36 41.97 17.38
C THR A 19 9.12 41.60 16.11
N GLY A 20 8.57 41.86 14.92
CA GLY A 20 9.11 41.38 13.64
C GLY A 20 8.97 39.87 13.44
N LEU A 21 8.20 39.17 14.28
CA LEU A 21 7.99 37.73 14.15
C LEU A 21 6.98 37.43 13.04
N GLU A 22 7.34 36.52 12.14
CA GLU A 22 6.48 36.04 11.07
C GLU A 22 5.65 34.82 11.52
N PHE A 23 4.37 34.80 11.14
CA PHE A 23 3.40 33.77 11.53
C PHE A 23 2.71 33.16 10.32
N LEU A 24 2.58 31.84 10.35
CA LEU A 24 1.73 31.05 9.46
C LEU A 24 0.69 30.31 10.31
N CYS A 25 -0.58 30.49 9.99
CA CYS A 25 -1.70 29.80 10.64
C CYS A 25 -2.50 29.00 9.61
N LEU A 26 -2.64 27.70 9.85
CA LEU A 26 -3.46 26.79 9.06
C LEU A 26 -4.56 26.23 9.97
N ALA A 27 -5.82 26.44 9.61
CA ALA A 27 -6.96 25.82 10.28
C ALA A 27 -7.78 25.00 9.29
N ILE A 28 -7.93 23.71 9.57
CA ILE A 28 -8.51 22.70 8.69
C ILE A 28 -9.62 21.94 9.43
N ARG A 29 -10.60 21.41 8.70
CA ARG A 29 -11.65 20.60 9.33
C ARG A 29 -11.14 19.19 9.68
N LYS A 30 -11.63 18.66 10.80
CA LYS A 30 -11.40 17.27 11.23
C LYS A 30 -12.60 16.34 10.92
N ASP A 31 -13.78 16.91 10.72
CA ASP A 31 -15.02 16.17 10.46
C ASP A 31 -15.57 16.52 9.08
N LEU A 32 -15.98 15.51 8.31
CA LEU A 32 -16.63 15.63 7.01
C LEU A 32 -17.97 16.40 7.08
N LYS A 33 -18.60 16.48 8.25
CA LYS A 33 -19.84 17.24 8.47
C LYS A 33 -19.65 18.76 8.45
N GLN A 34 -18.41 19.25 8.50
CA GLN A 34 -18.10 20.67 8.43
C GLN A 34 -17.86 21.07 6.97
N TYR A 35 -18.64 22.00 6.42
CA TYR A 35 -18.50 22.44 5.02
C TYR A 35 -17.52 23.63 4.85
N ASN A 36 -16.76 23.97 5.88
CA ASN A 36 -15.78 25.05 5.83
C ASN A 36 -14.55 24.61 5.03
N ALA A 37 -14.10 25.46 4.10
CA ALA A 37 -12.82 25.31 3.44
C ALA A 37 -11.65 25.51 4.44
N PRO A 38 -10.44 24.99 4.15
CA PRO A 38 -9.23 25.33 4.88
C PRO A 38 -9.04 26.84 4.97
N TYR A 39 -8.72 27.31 6.17
CA TYR A 39 -8.34 28.69 6.43
C TYR A 39 -6.82 28.81 6.49
N VAL A 40 -6.26 29.71 5.70
CA VAL A 40 -4.83 30.01 5.63
C VAL A 40 -4.65 31.49 5.96
N PHE A 41 -3.75 31.78 6.89
CA PHE A 41 -3.33 33.14 7.20
C PHE A 41 -1.80 33.20 7.30
N GLN A 42 -1.21 34.21 6.68
CA GLN A 42 0.21 34.50 6.74
C GLN A 42 0.44 35.99 7.00
N THR A 43 1.52 36.33 7.70
CA THR A 43 1.95 37.74 7.86
C THR A 43 2.86 38.23 6.73
N SER A 44 3.42 37.32 5.92
CA SER A 44 4.35 37.64 4.83
C SER A 44 4.26 36.63 3.69
N ASP A 45 4.25 37.13 2.45
CA ASP A 45 4.22 36.31 1.22
C ASP A 45 5.54 35.55 0.97
N GLN A 46 6.55 35.75 1.83
CA GLN A 46 7.75 34.91 1.83
C GLN A 46 7.44 33.45 2.19
N PHE A 47 6.37 33.17 2.93
CA PHE A 47 5.95 31.79 3.20
C PHE A 47 5.54 31.06 1.91
N ASP A 48 4.66 31.62 1.08
CA ASP A 48 4.29 31.01 -0.21
C ASP A 48 5.53 30.79 -1.10
N ASN A 49 6.44 31.76 -1.19
CA ASN A 49 7.69 31.59 -1.95
C ASN A 49 8.56 30.45 -1.40
N PHE A 50 8.74 30.35 -0.07
CA PHE A 50 9.51 29.30 0.58
C PHE A 50 8.89 27.91 0.37
N PHE A 51 7.58 27.76 0.58
CA PHE A 51 6.88 26.49 0.41
C PHE A 51 6.81 26.08 -1.06
N HIS A 52 6.58 27.02 -1.98
CA HIS A 52 6.61 26.76 -3.42
C HIS A 52 8.01 26.33 -3.89
N HIS A 53 9.07 27.01 -3.43
CA HIS A 53 10.44 26.64 -3.80
C HIS A 53 10.83 25.24 -3.26
N THR A 54 10.59 25.00 -1.97
CA THR A 54 11.01 23.78 -1.26
C THR A 54 10.16 22.56 -1.60
N THR A 55 8.84 22.70 -1.68
CA THR A 55 7.88 21.57 -1.76
C THR A 55 7.15 21.46 -3.10
N LYS A 56 7.22 22.49 -3.95
CA LYS A 56 6.44 22.65 -5.19
C LYS A 56 4.92 22.74 -4.99
N TYR A 57 4.48 23.09 -3.79
CA TYR A 57 3.07 23.32 -3.43
C TYR A 57 2.85 24.76 -2.97
N THR A 58 1.66 25.30 -3.20
CA THR A 58 1.20 26.53 -2.54
C THR A 58 0.79 26.23 -1.09
N LEU A 59 0.65 27.25 -0.24
CA LEU A 59 0.09 27.04 1.10
C LEU A 59 -1.35 26.50 1.08
N THR A 60 -2.13 26.84 0.05
CA THR A 60 -3.49 26.31 -0.13
C THR A 60 -3.47 24.82 -0.44
N ASP A 61 -2.58 24.37 -1.33
CA ASP A 61 -2.39 22.94 -1.61
C ASP A 61 -1.93 22.17 -0.37
N LEU A 62 -1.02 22.77 0.42
CA LEU A 62 -0.54 22.19 1.68
C LEU A 62 -1.69 22.05 2.69
N ALA A 63 -2.53 23.08 2.83
CA ALA A 63 -3.69 23.08 3.71
C ALA A 63 -4.74 22.02 3.27
N LEU A 64 -5.01 21.90 1.97
CA LEU A 64 -5.89 20.88 1.41
C LEU A 64 -5.35 19.45 1.61
N LYS A 65 -4.04 19.24 1.44
CA LYS A 65 -3.39 17.93 1.71
C LYS A 65 -3.43 17.58 3.18
N LEU A 66 -3.19 18.55 4.07
CA LEU A 66 -3.27 18.37 5.51
C LEU A 66 -4.72 18.07 5.94
N GLU A 67 -5.70 18.79 5.40
CA GLU A 67 -7.13 18.48 5.58
C GLU A 67 -7.47 17.07 5.10
N GLY A 68 -7.04 16.67 3.91
CA GLY A 68 -7.23 15.30 3.38
C GLY A 68 -6.59 14.23 4.26
N PHE A 69 -5.46 14.52 4.91
CA PHE A 69 -4.85 13.66 5.92
C PHE A 69 -5.70 13.53 7.19
N PHE A 70 -6.17 14.65 7.75
CA PHE A 70 -7.02 14.65 8.96
C PHE A 70 -8.42 14.06 8.72
N LEU A 71 -8.93 14.14 7.49
CA LEU A 71 -10.14 13.45 7.03
C LEU A 71 -9.89 11.97 6.66
N GLY A 72 -8.66 11.48 6.79
CA GLY A 72 -8.31 10.05 6.67
C GLY A 72 -8.07 9.54 5.24
N SER A 73 -8.04 10.39 4.23
CA SER A 73 -8.21 9.99 2.82
C SER A 73 -6.99 9.29 2.14
N ILE A 74 -5.83 9.21 2.80
CA ILE A 74 -4.62 8.57 2.25
C ILE A 74 -4.05 7.49 3.16
N ASN A 75 -3.79 7.80 4.44
CA ASN A 75 -3.31 6.78 5.38
C ASN A 75 -4.45 5.88 5.91
N GLY A 76 -5.65 6.42 6.08
CA GLY A 76 -6.80 5.66 6.58
C GLY A 76 -7.20 4.52 5.64
N LEU A 77 -7.18 4.74 4.32
CA LEU A 77 -7.53 3.71 3.34
C LEU A 77 -6.50 2.58 3.28
N ALA A 78 -5.20 2.91 3.29
CA ALA A 78 -4.12 1.93 3.29
C ALA A 78 -4.03 1.14 4.61
N GLN A 79 -4.19 1.82 5.75
CA GLN A 79 -4.24 1.15 7.06
C GLN A 79 -5.49 0.27 7.18
N ASN A 80 -6.66 0.75 6.73
CA ASN A 80 -7.89 -0.06 6.71
C ASN A 80 -7.75 -1.30 5.82
N TYR A 81 -7.07 -1.21 4.68
CA TYR A 81 -6.80 -2.38 3.83
C TYR A 81 -5.89 -3.40 4.54
N VAL A 82 -4.80 -2.95 5.16
CA VAL A 82 -3.88 -3.84 5.92
C VAL A 82 -4.59 -4.46 7.13
N GLU A 83 -5.39 -3.67 7.86
CA GLU A 83 -6.17 -4.14 9.00
C GLU A 83 -7.23 -5.16 8.57
N ARG A 84 -8.01 -4.87 7.52
CA ARG A 84 -8.98 -5.81 6.90
C ARG A 84 -8.29 -7.11 6.50
N LEU A 85 -7.12 -7.04 5.87
CA LEU A 85 -6.35 -8.23 5.48
C LEU A 85 -5.92 -9.07 6.69
N ILE A 86 -5.46 -8.44 7.78
CA ILE A 86 -5.10 -9.12 9.03
C ILE A 86 -6.32 -9.77 9.69
N GLN A 87 -7.43 -9.02 9.84
CA GLN A 87 -8.68 -9.52 10.40
C GLN A 87 -9.21 -10.72 9.60
N LEU A 88 -9.21 -10.61 8.27
CA LEU A 88 -9.71 -11.65 7.38
C LEU A 88 -8.81 -12.90 7.35
N LYS A 89 -7.48 -12.74 7.41
CA LYS A 89 -6.54 -13.86 7.59
C LYS A 89 -6.78 -14.60 8.90
N SER A 90 -7.03 -13.87 9.99
CA SER A 90 -7.36 -14.44 11.30
C SER A 90 -8.67 -15.23 11.24
N ALA A 91 -9.75 -14.62 10.73
CA ALA A 91 -11.06 -15.24 10.58
C ALA A 91 -11.01 -16.50 9.68
N THR A 92 -10.28 -16.44 8.57
CA THR A 92 -10.09 -17.59 7.66
C THR A 92 -9.33 -18.73 8.34
N THR A 93 -8.27 -18.41 9.10
CA THR A 93 -7.49 -19.41 9.83
C THR A 93 -8.31 -20.09 10.93
N ALA A 94 -9.13 -19.32 11.65
CA ALA A 94 -10.06 -19.83 12.65
C ALA A 94 -11.10 -20.77 12.01
N LEU A 95 -11.74 -20.34 10.92
CA LEU A 95 -12.74 -21.13 10.19
C LEU A 95 -12.15 -22.45 9.65
N ILE A 96 -10.96 -22.42 9.06
CA ILE A 96 -10.28 -23.64 8.59
C ILE A 96 -10.01 -24.60 9.76
N LYS A 97 -9.51 -24.09 10.89
CA LYS A 97 -9.25 -24.93 12.08
C LYS A 97 -10.54 -25.52 12.65
N GLU A 98 -11.62 -24.76 12.71
CA GLU A 98 -12.94 -25.23 13.15
C GLU A 98 -13.45 -26.36 12.24
N LYS A 99 -13.46 -26.15 10.91
CA LYS A 99 -13.86 -27.17 9.93
C LYS A 99 -13.00 -28.43 10.00
N LEU A 100 -11.70 -28.30 10.28
CA LEU A 100 -10.80 -29.45 10.45
C LEU A 100 -11.17 -30.28 11.69
N ILE A 101 -11.38 -29.64 12.83
CA ILE A 101 -11.75 -30.33 14.08
C ILE A 101 -13.11 -31.02 13.92
N ASN A 102 -14.07 -30.36 13.27
CA ASN A 102 -15.39 -30.91 12.99
C ASN A 102 -15.32 -32.15 12.08
N ALA A 103 -14.48 -32.14 11.04
CA ALA A 103 -14.26 -33.31 10.17
C ALA A 103 -13.45 -34.43 10.84
N ALA A 104 -12.52 -34.09 11.75
CA ALA A 104 -11.71 -35.04 12.48
C ALA A 104 -12.49 -35.83 13.54
N GLY A 105 -13.52 -35.20 14.14
CA GLY A 105 -14.18 -35.70 15.34
C GLY A 105 -13.23 -35.80 16.56
N SER A 106 -12.09 -35.11 16.50
CA SER A 106 -11.00 -35.18 17.48
C SER A 106 -10.23 -33.86 17.55
N GLN A 107 -9.58 -33.58 18.69
CA GLN A 107 -8.86 -32.33 18.89
C GLN A 107 -7.55 -32.31 18.10
N VAL A 108 -7.52 -31.59 16.98
CA VAL A 108 -6.30 -31.29 16.22
C VAL A 108 -5.65 -30.01 16.77
N PRO A 109 -4.43 -30.04 17.34
CA PRO A 109 -3.84 -28.87 18.00
C PRO A 109 -3.65 -27.66 17.07
N ARG A 110 -3.16 -27.91 15.84
CA ARG A 110 -2.82 -26.90 14.84
C ARG A 110 -3.02 -27.46 13.43
N MET A 111 -3.54 -26.64 12.53
CA MET A 111 -3.55 -26.91 11.09
C MET A 111 -2.13 -26.85 10.52
N VAL A 112 -1.68 -27.91 9.84
CA VAL A 112 -0.34 -28.03 9.26
C VAL A 112 -0.45 -28.07 7.74
N TYR A 113 0.12 -27.08 7.05
CA TYR A 113 0.01 -26.95 5.59
C TYR A 113 1.16 -27.63 4.82
N ILE A 114 2.36 -27.67 5.42
CA ILE A 114 3.55 -28.34 4.85
C ILE A 114 3.47 -29.82 5.20
N ASN A 115 3.62 -30.71 4.22
CA ASN A 115 3.47 -32.16 4.39
C ASN A 115 2.12 -32.54 5.04
N PHE A 116 1.03 -31.88 4.63
CA PHE A 116 -0.33 -32.11 5.15
C PHE A 116 -0.70 -33.60 5.15
N ASP A 117 -0.33 -34.33 4.11
CA ASP A 117 -0.57 -35.77 4.00
C ASP A 117 0.08 -36.59 5.10
N GLN A 118 1.30 -36.24 5.50
CA GLN A 118 2.01 -36.89 6.58
C GLN A 118 1.51 -36.45 7.97
N ALA A 119 1.22 -35.15 8.11
CA ALA A 119 0.91 -34.55 9.41
C ALA A 119 -0.57 -34.74 9.82
N ILE A 120 -1.49 -34.72 8.84
CA ILE A 120 -2.94 -34.73 9.02
C ILE A 120 -3.56 -35.99 8.40
N THR A 121 -3.38 -36.24 7.10
CA THR A 121 -4.06 -37.34 6.41
C THR A 121 -3.72 -38.72 7.01
N LEU A 122 -2.44 -39.03 7.22
CA LEU A 122 -1.98 -40.29 7.84
C LEU A 122 -2.44 -40.48 9.31
N LYS A 123 -2.82 -39.41 10.02
CA LYS A 123 -3.19 -39.48 11.45
C LYS A 123 -4.69 -39.49 11.69
N HIS A 124 -5.44 -38.78 10.87
CA HIS A 124 -6.86 -38.55 11.06
C HIS A 124 -7.74 -39.07 9.90
N ALA A 125 -7.13 -39.61 8.84
CA ALA A 125 -7.79 -40.03 7.60
C ALA A 125 -8.61 -38.89 6.95
N ILE A 126 -8.13 -37.65 7.02
CA ILE A 126 -8.80 -36.46 6.48
C ILE A 126 -8.10 -36.00 5.22
N ILE A 127 -8.84 -35.85 4.11
CA ILE A 127 -8.37 -35.17 2.91
C ILE A 127 -9.07 -33.83 2.72
N LEU A 128 -8.41 -32.90 2.05
CA LEU A 128 -8.96 -31.62 1.62
C LEU A 128 -9.52 -31.73 0.20
N LYS A 129 -10.72 -31.21 -0.03
CA LYS A 129 -11.32 -31.09 -1.38
C LYS A 129 -11.72 -29.63 -1.66
N GLY A 130 -11.68 -29.26 -2.94
CA GLY A 130 -12.19 -27.98 -3.45
C GLY A 130 -11.44 -26.73 -2.99
N TRP A 131 -10.13 -26.83 -2.76
CA TRP A 131 -9.29 -25.66 -2.46
C TRP A 131 -9.28 -24.69 -3.67
N PRO A 132 -9.59 -23.39 -3.48
CA PRO A 132 -9.88 -22.49 -4.61
C PRO A 132 -8.65 -21.81 -5.23
N LEU A 133 -7.46 -21.96 -4.62
CA LEU A 133 -6.22 -21.31 -5.07
C LEU A 133 -5.29 -22.34 -5.75
N PRO A 134 -4.42 -21.92 -6.69
CA PRO A 134 -3.56 -22.84 -7.43
C PRO A 134 -2.54 -23.57 -6.55
N GLN A 135 -2.17 -23.00 -5.40
CA GLN A 135 -1.27 -23.61 -4.42
C GLN A 135 -1.97 -23.77 -3.07
N PHE A 136 -1.80 -24.93 -2.45
CA PHE A 136 -2.21 -25.15 -1.08
C PHE A 136 -1.18 -24.54 -0.12
N CYS A 137 -1.60 -23.57 0.69
CA CYS A 137 -0.71 -22.79 1.56
C CYS A 137 -1.42 -22.24 2.80
N CYS A 138 -0.63 -21.76 3.76
CA CYS A 138 -1.14 -21.09 4.96
C CYS A 138 -1.77 -19.73 4.59
N PRO A 139 -2.98 -19.37 5.08
CA PRO A 139 -3.60 -18.06 4.87
C PRO A 139 -2.69 -16.88 5.22
N PHE A 140 -1.75 -17.05 6.16
CA PHE A 140 -0.81 -16.00 6.51
C PHE A 140 0.11 -15.60 5.32
N HIS A 141 0.49 -16.55 4.46
CA HIS A 141 1.42 -16.33 3.34
C HIS A 141 0.78 -15.68 2.10
N ILE A 142 -0.55 -15.69 1.98
CA ILE A 142 -1.26 -15.09 0.86
C ILE A 142 -1.23 -13.56 1.03
N THR A 143 -0.80 -12.82 0.01
CA THR A 143 -0.62 -11.35 0.08
C THR A 143 -1.83 -10.57 -0.47
N ALA A 144 -2.53 -11.12 -1.44
CA ALA A 144 -3.71 -10.50 -2.04
C ALA A 144 -4.96 -10.68 -1.15
N CYS A 145 -5.70 -9.58 -0.92
CA CYS A 145 -6.94 -9.64 -0.14
C CYS A 145 -8.05 -10.40 -0.88
N SER A 146 -8.14 -10.24 -2.20
CA SER A 146 -9.05 -11.01 -3.08
C SER A 146 -8.95 -12.51 -2.87
N ASP A 147 -7.73 -13.03 -2.70
CA ASP A 147 -7.45 -14.45 -2.65
C ASP A 147 -7.82 -15.02 -1.26
N ILE A 148 -7.62 -14.22 -0.20
CA ILE A 148 -8.16 -14.53 1.12
C ILE A 148 -9.70 -14.48 1.11
N GLU A 149 -10.32 -13.50 0.46
CA GLU A 149 -11.79 -13.40 0.38
C GLU A 149 -12.39 -14.58 -0.39
N LEU A 150 -11.79 -14.97 -1.51
CA LEU A 150 -12.15 -16.17 -2.26
C LEU A 150 -12.00 -17.43 -1.39
N LEU A 151 -10.88 -17.56 -0.66
CA LEU A 151 -10.63 -18.68 0.24
C LEU A 151 -11.67 -18.73 1.38
N TYR A 152 -11.91 -17.62 2.05
CA TYR A 152 -12.91 -17.50 3.12
C TYR A 152 -14.31 -17.87 2.63
N ASN A 153 -14.71 -17.36 1.47
CA ASN A 153 -16.01 -17.65 0.87
C ASN A 153 -16.13 -19.11 0.41
N ALA A 154 -15.06 -19.74 -0.09
CA ALA A 154 -15.05 -21.16 -0.42
C ALA A 154 -15.26 -22.05 0.83
N TRP A 155 -14.61 -21.72 1.96
CA TRP A 155 -14.81 -22.43 3.23
C TRP A 155 -16.18 -22.17 3.87
N LYS A 156 -16.74 -20.97 3.68
CA LYS A 156 -18.07 -20.58 4.19
C LYS A 156 -19.21 -21.23 3.40
N SER A 157 -19.06 -21.33 2.07
CA SER A 157 -20.03 -21.98 1.18
C SER A 157 -19.92 -23.51 1.16
N GLY A 158 -18.81 -24.07 1.64
CA GLY A 158 -18.52 -25.51 1.60
C GLY A 158 -17.91 -25.99 0.27
N ALA A 159 -17.62 -25.09 -0.67
CA ALA A 159 -16.86 -25.42 -1.87
C ALA A 159 -15.48 -25.99 -1.50
N ALA A 160 -14.79 -25.37 -0.53
CA ALA A 160 -13.65 -25.95 0.15
C ALA A 160 -14.11 -26.65 1.43
N HIS A 161 -13.79 -27.94 1.58
CA HIS A 161 -14.16 -28.71 2.78
C HIS A 161 -13.20 -29.87 3.04
N PHE A 162 -13.17 -30.31 4.29
CA PHE A 162 -12.47 -31.53 4.71
C PHE A 162 -13.41 -32.74 4.61
N VAL A 163 -12.91 -33.84 4.06
CA VAL A 163 -13.62 -35.13 3.99
C VAL A 163 -12.84 -36.16 4.78
N LYS A 164 -13.51 -36.83 5.72
CA LYS A 164 -12.99 -38.02 6.37
C LYS A 164 -13.15 -39.23 5.45
N LEU A 165 -12.06 -39.92 5.15
CA LEU A 165 -12.04 -41.14 4.36
C LEU A 165 -12.62 -42.31 5.15
N ASN A 166 -13.31 -43.22 4.46
CA ASN A 166 -13.69 -44.51 5.02
C ASN A 166 -12.48 -45.46 5.06
N ASP A 167 -12.52 -46.51 5.89
CA ASP A 167 -11.38 -47.42 6.10
C ASP A 167 -10.85 -48.08 4.80
N SER A 168 -11.72 -48.34 3.82
CA SER A 168 -11.33 -48.87 2.51
C SER A 168 -10.58 -47.83 1.67
N GLU A 169 -11.13 -46.62 1.57
CA GLU A 169 -10.53 -45.48 0.86
C GLU A 169 -9.20 -45.07 1.50
N TYR A 170 -9.13 -45.06 2.82
CA TYR A 170 -7.92 -44.74 3.57
C TYR A 170 -6.80 -45.76 3.33
N LYS A 171 -7.10 -47.07 3.31
CA LYS A 171 -6.12 -48.11 2.95
C LYS A 171 -5.62 -47.93 1.52
N GLN A 172 -6.50 -47.67 0.57
CA GLN A 172 -6.13 -47.43 -0.83
C GLN A 172 -5.23 -46.19 -0.97
N TRP A 173 -5.60 -45.10 -0.31
CA TRP A 173 -4.80 -43.87 -0.27
C TRP A 173 -3.44 -44.10 0.39
N GLN A 174 -3.38 -44.85 1.49
CA GLN A 174 -2.14 -45.19 2.20
C GLN A 174 -1.18 -46.01 1.32
N SER A 175 -1.70 -47.00 0.56
CA SER A 175 -0.89 -47.76 -0.41
C SER A 175 -0.32 -46.86 -1.52
N GLN A 176 -1.13 -45.95 -2.07
CA GLN A 176 -0.68 -44.98 -3.08
C GLN A 176 0.39 -44.02 -2.54
N TYR A 177 0.16 -43.48 -1.34
CA TYR A 177 1.10 -42.59 -0.65
C TYR A 177 2.45 -43.29 -0.44
N LEU A 178 2.46 -44.50 0.10
CA LEU A 178 3.68 -45.28 0.32
C LEU A 178 4.43 -45.57 -0.99
N GLN A 179 3.71 -45.91 -2.08
CA GLN A 179 4.32 -46.18 -3.38
C GLN A 179 4.99 -44.94 -3.97
N GLN A 180 4.34 -43.78 -3.90
CA GLN A 180 4.91 -42.49 -4.35
C GLN A 180 6.13 -42.08 -3.52
N HIS A 181 6.04 -42.22 -2.20
CA HIS A 181 7.12 -41.85 -1.29
C HIS A 181 8.35 -42.77 -1.42
N ALA A 182 8.15 -44.05 -1.69
CA ALA A 182 9.22 -45.00 -1.98
C ALA A 182 9.92 -44.69 -3.32
N ALA A 183 9.15 -44.37 -4.38
CA ALA A 183 9.73 -43.99 -5.67
C ALA A 183 10.62 -42.74 -5.56
N THR A 184 10.19 -41.73 -4.81
CA THR A 184 10.96 -40.49 -4.59
C THR A 184 12.32 -40.76 -3.93
N LEU A 185 12.37 -41.70 -2.97
CA LEU A 185 13.62 -42.09 -2.30
C LEU A 185 14.55 -42.90 -3.22
N ALA A 186 14.00 -43.72 -4.11
CA ALA A 186 14.80 -44.49 -5.08
C ALA A 186 15.46 -43.58 -6.13
N THR A 187 14.74 -42.57 -6.64
CA THR A 187 15.29 -41.65 -7.67
C THR A 187 16.34 -40.69 -7.10
N GLY A 188 16.30 -40.37 -5.80
CA GLY A 188 17.32 -39.55 -5.13
C GLY A 188 18.68 -40.22 -4.94
N ALA A 189 18.80 -41.54 -5.17
CA ALA A 189 20.00 -42.32 -4.88
C ALA A 189 20.97 -42.50 -6.08
N GLN A 190 20.67 -41.94 -7.26
CA GLN A 190 21.52 -42.03 -8.46
C GLN A 190 21.97 -40.67 -8.98
N ALA A 191 22.69 -39.92 -8.13
CA ALA A 191 23.36 -38.67 -8.54
C ALA A 191 24.70 -38.44 -7.83
N ASN A 192 25.50 -39.51 -7.62
CA ASN A 192 26.95 -39.37 -7.37
C ASN A 192 27.72 -40.69 -7.61
N SER A 193 27.91 -41.06 -8.88
CA SER A 193 28.97 -41.99 -9.27
C SER A 193 30.15 -41.21 -9.81
N ILE A 194 31.08 -40.87 -8.92
CA ILE A 194 32.37 -40.24 -9.27
C ILE A 194 33.15 -41.25 -10.11
N ASN A 195 33.34 -40.95 -11.40
CA ASN A 195 34.16 -41.74 -12.30
C ASN A 195 35.61 -41.22 -12.25
N PRO A 196 36.60 -41.98 -11.75
CA PRO A 196 37.95 -41.49 -11.55
C PRO A 196 38.80 -41.68 -12.81
N ASN A 197 38.51 -40.93 -13.87
CA ASN A 197 39.56 -40.59 -14.83
C ASN A 197 39.21 -39.31 -15.60
N GLY A 198 40.06 -38.30 -15.48
CA GLY A 198 39.86 -37.03 -16.18
C GLY A 198 40.46 -37.07 -17.58
N GLN A 199 39.70 -36.63 -18.59
CA GLN A 199 40.22 -35.77 -19.65
C GLN A 199 39.08 -35.06 -20.39
N SER A 200 39.21 -33.75 -20.50
CA SER A 200 38.36 -32.88 -21.34
C SER A 200 38.91 -32.88 -22.76
N ILE A 201 38.06 -33.02 -23.80
CA ILE A 201 38.15 -32.19 -25.03
C ILE A 201 36.77 -32.05 -25.74
N ASN A 202 36.30 -30.80 -25.88
CA ASN A 202 35.55 -30.13 -26.98
C ASN A 202 34.33 -30.73 -27.75
N SER A 203 33.27 -29.89 -27.79
CA SER A 203 32.53 -29.39 -28.97
C SER A 203 31.40 -30.18 -29.68
N SER A 204 30.17 -29.64 -29.50
CA SER A 204 29.16 -29.29 -30.53
C SER A 204 28.49 -30.37 -31.40
N THR A 205 27.14 -30.41 -31.42
CA THR A 205 26.29 -29.81 -32.49
C THR A 205 24.77 -30.05 -32.32
N LEU A 206 24.03 -28.92 -32.25
CA LEU A 206 22.64 -28.62 -32.65
C LEU A 206 21.65 -29.72 -33.14
N THR A 207 20.40 -29.63 -32.67
CA THR A 207 19.24 -29.46 -33.61
C THR A 207 17.99 -28.88 -32.92
N VAL A 208 17.56 -27.67 -33.33
CA VAL A 208 16.26 -27.07 -33.01
C VAL A 208 15.71 -26.40 -34.29
N LYS A 209 14.44 -26.68 -34.64
CA LYS A 209 13.60 -25.86 -35.55
C LYS A 209 12.68 -25.03 -34.65
N GLY A 210 12.42 -23.73 -34.83
CA GLY A 210 12.17 -22.98 -36.07
C GLY A 210 10.65 -22.98 -36.34
N SER A 211 9.92 -21.88 -36.51
CA SER A 211 10.24 -20.43 -36.70
C SER A 211 9.05 -19.58 -36.15
N ALA A 212 8.88 -18.25 -36.25
CA ALA A 212 9.53 -17.16 -37.01
C ALA A 212 9.25 -15.76 -36.41
N ASN A 213 10.01 -14.75 -36.87
CA ASN A 213 9.71 -13.33 -37.20
C ASN A 213 8.70 -12.45 -36.39
N SER A 214 8.90 -11.12 -36.26
CA SER A 214 9.79 -10.19 -37.01
C SER A 214 10.06 -8.86 -36.29
N ASN A 215 11.23 -8.27 -36.57
CA ASN A 215 11.59 -6.84 -36.80
C ASN A 215 10.83 -5.67 -36.12
N ALA A 216 11.42 -4.50 -35.86
CA ALA A 216 12.81 -4.02 -35.77
C ALA A 216 12.78 -2.53 -35.35
N ALA A 217 13.87 -2.01 -34.75
CA ALA A 217 14.46 -0.67 -34.97
C ALA A 217 15.24 -0.21 -33.72
N VAL A 218 16.54 0.04 -33.91
CA VAL A 218 17.41 0.75 -32.97
C VAL A 218 17.74 2.10 -33.60
N THR A 219 17.87 3.15 -32.80
CA THR A 219 18.67 4.33 -33.17
C THR A 219 19.38 4.84 -31.93
N ASP A 220 20.61 5.30 -32.11
CA ASP A 220 21.69 5.35 -31.12
C ASP A 220 22.32 6.76 -31.07
N LEU A 221 23.24 6.97 -30.12
CA LEU A 221 24.21 8.09 -30.02
C LEU A 221 23.68 9.47 -29.52
N PRO A 222 24.57 10.35 -28.99
CA PRO A 222 25.74 10.07 -28.15
C PRO A 222 25.93 11.04 -26.96
N VAL A 223 26.96 10.77 -26.16
CA VAL A 223 27.51 11.61 -25.07
C VAL A 223 28.28 12.83 -25.60
N GLN A 224 28.15 14.00 -24.95
CA GLN A 224 29.29 14.90 -24.69
C GLN A 224 29.00 15.93 -23.59
N ALA A 225 30.05 16.31 -22.86
CA ALA A 225 30.05 17.37 -21.85
C ALA A 225 31.15 18.39 -22.18
N ALA A 226 30.86 19.68 -22.06
CA ALA A 226 31.87 20.73 -22.07
C ALA A 226 31.40 21.98 -21.31
N THR A 227 32.31 22.48 -20.46
CA THR A 227 32.31 23.76 -19.76
C THR A 227 32.12 24.96 -20.70
N ASN A 228 31.47 26.04 -20.23
CA ASN A 228 31.97 27.42 -20.40
C ASN A 228 31.11 28.44 -19.61
N ALA A 229 31.76 29.43 -19.01
CA ALA A 229 31.16 30.65 -18.47
C ALA A 229 31.46 31.84 -19.41
N PRO A 230 30.66 32.92 -19.35
CA PRO A 230 31.29 34.24 -19.15
C PRO A 230 30.51 35.18 -18.21
N THR A 231 31.07 36.38 -18.00
CA THR A 231 30.75 37.35 -16.94
C THR A 231 30.00 38.59 -17.45
N VAL A 232 29.39 39.38 -16.53
CA VAL A 232 28.86 40.77 -16.63
C VAL A 232 27.78 41.11 -17.68
N SER A 233 26.66 41.74 -17.28
CA SER A 233 26.58 43.21 -17.06
C SER A 233 25.22 43.68 -16.48
N ASP A 234 25.26 44.84 -15.82
CA ASP A 234 24.23 45.86 -15.55
C ASP A 234 22.83 45.55 -14.98
N ALA A 235 22.46 46.40 -14.01
CA ALA A 235 21.10 46.63 -13.53
C ALA A 235 20.39 47.71 -14.38
N PRO A 236 19.06 47.83 -14.25
CA PRO A 236 18.56 49.16 -13.90
C PRO A 236 17.52 49.17 -12.77
N VAL A 237 17.47 50.33 -12.10
CA VAL A 237 16.53 50.70 -11.04
C VAL A 237 15.09 50.75 -11.56
N LEU A 238 14.13 50.28 -10.75
CA LEU A 238 12.71 50.59 -10.89
C LEU A 238 12.05 50.79 -9.51
N SER A 239 11.71 52.03 -9.20
CA SER A 239 10.89 52.40 -8.04
C SER A 239 9.40 52.30 -8.37
N PRO A 240 8.55 51.74 -7.49
CA PRO A 240 7.10 51.96 -7.53
C PRO A 240 6.67 53.07 -6.55
N ALA A 241 5.74 53.92 -7.02
CA ALA A 241 5.12 54.99 -6.23
C ALA A 241 4.09 54.44 -5.20
N PRO A 242 3.74 55.20 -4.14
CA PRO A 242 2.77 54.75 -3.14
C PRO A 242 1.34 54.71 -3.68
N ALA A 243 0.66 53.57 -3.51
CA ALA A 243 -0.76 53.43 -3.82
C ALA A 243 -1.62 54.18 -2.80
N SER A 244 -2.44 55.12 -3.28
CA SER A 244 -3.44 55.82 -2.47
C SER A 244 -4.60 54.88 -2.15
N PHE A 245 -4.80 54.54 -0.87
CA PHE A 245 -5.97 53.77 -0.43
C PHE A 245 -7.16 54.66 -0.04
N LEU A 246 -8.35 54.15 -0.35
CA LEU A 246 -9.62 54.88 -0.31
C LEU A 246 -10.06 55.23 1.11
N ASN A 247 -10.43 56.50 1.30
CA ASN A 247 -11.07 57.01 2.49
C ASN A 247 -12.58 56.69 2.47
N PHE A 248 -13.02 55.67 3.21
CA PHE A 248 -14.45 55.39 3.40
C PHE A 248 -15.01 56.25 4.52
N GLY A 249 -15.75 57.30 4.15
CA GLY A 249 -16.45 58.17 5.09
C GLY A 249 -17.61 57.46 5.77
N LEU A 250 -17.62 57.47 7.11
CA LEU A 250 -18.79 57.18 7.93
C LEU A 250 -19.52 58.49 8.23
N ASP A 251 -20.45 58.88 7.36
CA ASP A 251 -21.41 59.93 7.68
C ASP A 251 -22.65 59.31 8.32
N GLY A 252 -22.77 59.50 9.63
CA GLY A 252 -23.79 58.89 10.48
C GLY A 252 -24.70 59.94 11.11
N THR A 253 -25.47 60.67 10.30
CA THR A 253 -26.45 61.65 10.80
C THR A 253 -27.59 60.98 11.55
N MET A 254 -27.53 61.01 12.88
CA MET A 254 -28.65 60.65 13.77
C MET A 254 -29.70 61.76 13.79
N VAL A 255 -30.94 61.42 13.43
CA VAL A 255 -32.13 62.26 13.64
C VAL A 255 -32.79 61.88 14.96
N PRO A 256 -32.94 62.79 15.95
CA PRO A 256 -33.68 62.51 17.17
C PRO A 256 -35.19 62.61 16.92
N ASN A 257 -35.91 61.52 17.22
CA ASN A 257 -37.38 61.52 17.17
C ASN A 257 -37.96 62.17 18.44
N LYS A 258 -38.94 63.06 18.30
CA LYS A 258 -39.63 63.69 19.43
C LYS A 258 -40.75 62.81 19.95
N THR A 259 -40.89 62.77 21.27
CA THR A 259 -42.17 62.57 21.98
C THR A 259 -42.24 63.60 23.09
#